data_AF-A0A7C3MAK5-F1
#
_entry.id   AF-A0A7C3MAK5-F1
#
_cell.length_a   1.000
_cell.length_b   1.000
_cell.length_c   1.000
_cell.angle_alpha   90.00
_cell.angle_beta   90.00
_cell.angle_gamma   90.00
#
_symmetry.space_group_name_H-M   'P 1'
#
loop_
_entity.id
_entity.type
_entity.pdbx_description
1 polymer ?
#
loop_
_entity_poly.entity_id
_entity_poly.type
_entity_poly.pdbx_seq_one_letter_code
_entity_poly.pdbx_strand_id
1 'polypeptide(L)'
;MHIPDGYLDLSIAAVFYILSVAVLGYSIYRLRGQKITPLFGIVAAAIFAAQMLNWPIPGGTSAHFVGGALAGILLGPYAGALAMAVVLTIQCLVFADGGVTALGANIWNMAIVNVFAGYYVYRFIERFSKSAAAFIAGWLGITLAAIFAGIEIGISSAFGYELAITVPVMGIWHGILGIVEGVITAGVVGYIAAARPDVLEKKAAPGKLSLGVIAVMIAVSPIFAYAAELVGYSEPLENAAEMLGLEENPIYEGLLPDYTVPGLDPYTGTLIAGAVGTAIVLALGIILARYARTA
;
A
#
# COMPACT_ATOMS: atom_id res chain seq x y z
N MET A 1 -4.81 6.53 -2.22
CA MET A 1 -6.00 5.86 -2.83
C MET A 1 -6.90 5.20 -1.78
N HIS A 2 -6.59 5.37 -0.50
CA HIS A 2 -7.35 4.76 0.58
C HIS A 2 -8.74 5.39 0.61
N ILE A 3 -9.76 4.54 0.68
CA ILE A 3 -11.15 4.95 0.77
C ILE A 3 -11.42 5.34 2.23
N PRO A 4 -11.85 6.58 2.53
CA PRO A 4 -12.22 7.02 3.87
C PRO A 4 -13.55 6.42 4.37
N ASP A 5 -13.83 6.62 5.65
CA ASP A 5 -15.15 6.31 6.21
C ASP A 5 -16.23 7.22 5.64
N GLY A 6 -17.38 6.63 5.35
CA GLY A 6 -18.53 7.35 4.78
C GLY A 6 -18.56 7.39 3.25
N TYR A 7 -17.54 6.90 2.56
CA TYR A 7 -17.47 6.93 1.09
C TYR A 7 -18.09 5.69 0.43
N LEU A 8 -18.42 4.68 1.23
CA LEU A 8 -19.07 3.45 0.78
C LEU A 8 -20.35 3.20 1.59
N ASP A 9 -21.38 2.71 0.91
CA ASP A 9 -22.55 2.14 1.57
C ASP A 9 -22.09 0.95 2.40
N LEU A 10 -22.64 0.82 3.62
CA LEU A 10 -22.24 -0.25 4.54
C LEU A 10 -22.43 -1.66 3.95
N SER A 11 -23.38 -1.83 3.03
CA SER A 11 -23.58 -3.10 2.30
C SER A 11 -22.41 -3.43 1.38
N ILE A 12 -21.88 -2.44 0.64
CA ILE A 12 -20.70 -2.60 -0.24
C ILE A 12 -19.47 -2.86 0.62
N ALA A 13 -19.26 -2.03 1.66
CA ALA A 13 -18.19 -2.21 2.63
C ALA A 13 -18.16 -3.64 3.22
N ALA A 14 -19.34 -4.15 3.64
CA ALA A 14 -19.47 -5.51 4.18
C ALA A 14 -19.11 -6.59 3.15
N VAL A 15 -19.53 -6.42 1.88
CA VAL A 15 -19.17 -7.36 0.79
C VAL A 15 -17.65 -7.44 0.63
N PHE A 16 -16.97 -6.31 0.56
CA PHE A 16 -15.51 -6.30 0.39
C PHE A 16 -14.77 -6.81 1.62
N TYR A 17 -15.30 -6.60 2.82
CA TYR A 17 -14.79 -7.27 4.02
C TYR A 17 -14.86 -8.81 3.89
N ILE A 18 -16.01 -9.35 3.49
CA ILE A 18 -16.20 -10.80 3.32
C ILE A 18 -15.24 -11.35 2.25
N LEU A 19 -15.15 -10.68 1.10
CA LEU A 19 -14.28 -11.09 0.00
C LEU A 19 -12.80 -11.04 0.40
N SER A 20 -12.36 -9.96 1.04
CA SER A 20 -11.00 -9.79 1.51
C SER A 20 -10.63 -10.83 2.56
N VAL A 21 -11.49 -11.07 3.56
CA VAL A 21 -11.28 -12.11 4.57
C VAL A 21 -11.20 -13.50 3.93
N ALA A 22 -12.03 -13.79 2.92
CA ALA A 22 -11.99 -15.08 2.22
C ALA A 22 -10.65 -15.30 1.50
N VAL A 23 -10.18 -14.30 0.75
CA VAL A 23 -8.90 -14.40 0.00
C VAL A 23 -7.69 -14.42 0.95
N LEU A 24 -7.68 -13.60 2.00
CA LEU A 24 -6.61 -13.62 3.00
C LEU A 24 -6.63 -14.92 3.82
N GLY A 25 -7.81 -15.43 4.19
CA GLY A 25 -7.97 -16.73 4.84
C GLY A 25 -7.44 -17.88 3.97
N TYR A 26 -7.76 -17.85 2.67
CA TYR A 26 -7.18 -18.79 1.71
C TYR A 26 -5.66 -18.62 1.57
N SER A 27 -5.15 -17.39 1.61
CA SER A 27 -3.72 -17.10 1.57
C SER A 27 -3.00 -17.70 2.78
N ILE A 28 -3.57 -17.58 3.98
CA ILE A 28 -3.07 -18.22 5.21
C ILE A 28 -3.08 -19.74 5.04
N TYR A 29 -4.19 -20.32 4.54
CA TYR A 29 -4.29 -21.75 4.29
C TYR A 29 -3.21 -22.24 3.33
N ARG A 30 -2.96 -21.52 2.23
CA ARG A 30 -1.91 -21.84 1.25
C ARG A 30 -0.50 -21.79 1.81
N LEU A 31 -0.26 -20.94 2.81
CA LEU A 31 1.04 -20.77 3.46
C LEU A 31 1.26 -21.72 4.64
N ARG A 32 0.27 -22.53 5.04
CA ARG A 32 0.46 -23.54 6.08
C ARG A 32 1.58 -24.51 5.71
N GLY A 33 2.45 -24.81 6.68
CA GLY A 33 3.62 -25.67 6.48
C GLY A 33 4.74 -25.04 5.64
N GLN A 34 4.60 -23.79 5.18
CA GLN A 34 5.67 -23.06 4.49
C GLN A 34 6.44 -22.20 5.49
N LYS A 35 7.77 -22.17 5.37
CA LYS A 35 8.59 -21.27 6.18
C LYS A 35 8.42 -19.83 5.71
N ILE A 36 7.65 -19.04 6.46
CA ILE A 36 7.63 -17.58 6.29
C ILE A 36 8.97 -17.01 6.79
N THR A 37 9.71 -16.36 5.90
CA THR A 37 11.03 -15.82 6.20
C THR A 37 10.91 -14.45 6.87
N PRO A 38 11.93 -13.98 7.61
CA PRO A 38 11.97 -12.62 8.14
C PRO A 38 11.84 -11.52 7.08
N LEU A 39 12.04 -11.86 5.80
CA LEU A 39 11.77 -10.98 4.66
C LEU A 39 10.34 -10.46 4.67
N PHE A 40 9.37 -11.22 5.16
CA PHE A 40 7.97 -10.78 5.27
C PHE A 40 7.85 -9.45 6.04
N GLY A 41 8.36 -9.41 7.27
CA GLY A 41 8.26 -8.21 8.10
C GLY A 41 9.09 -7.04 7.56
N ILE A 42 10.22 -7.33 6.91
CA ILE A 42 11.09 -6.29 6.34
C ILE A 42 10.48 -5.68 5.08
N VAL A 43 9.87 -6.50 4.21
CA VAL A 43 9.13 -5.99 3.04
C VAL A 43 7.92 -5.19 3.49
N ALA A 44 7.13 -5.68 4.45
CA ALA A 44 6.00 -4.95 5.00
C ALA A 44 6.42 -3.59 5.58
N ALA A 45 7.48 -3.56 6.41
CA ALA A 45 7.98 -2.34 7.02
C ALA A 45 8.58 -1.36 5.98
N ALA A 46 9.27 -1.86 4.96
CA ALA A 46 9.79 -1.03 3.88
C ALA A 46 8.67 -0.42 3.03
N ILE A 47 7.62 -1.19 2.75
CA ILE A 47 6.44 -0.70 2.02
C ILE A 47 5.73 0.37 2.85
N PHE A 48 5.47 0.12 4.12
CA PHE A 48 4.87 1.12 5.03
C PHE A 48 5.70 2.42 5.05
N ALA A 49 7.02 2.32 5.26
CA ALA A 49 7.90 3.48 5.28
C ALA A 49 7.95 4.23 3.94
N ALA A 50 7.83 3.51 2.81
CA ALA A 50 7.78 4.11 1.48
C ALA A 50 6.42 4.79 1.19
N GLN A 51 5.31 4.21 1.66
CA GLN A 51 3.95 4.76 1.55
C GLN A 51 3.79 6.09 2.28
N MET A 52 4.55 6.29 3.37
CA MET A 52 4.57 7.57 4.09
C MET A 52 5.27 8.70 3.33
N LEU A 53 6.04 8.39 2.29
CA LEU A 53 6.67 9.41 1.47
C LEU A 53 5.64 9.94 0.49
N ASN A 54 4.91 10.99 0.89
CA ASN A 54 4.00 11.69 -0.01
C ASN A 54 4.80 12.32 -1.14
N TRP A 55 4.68 11.84 -2.39
CA TRP A 55 5.42 12.39 -3.53
C TRP A 55 4.68 13.57 -4.14
N PRO A 56 5.05 14.82 -3.83
CA PRO A 56 4.37 15.99 -4.38
C PRO A 56 4.56 16.08 -5.89
N ILE A 57 3.48 16.43 -6.59
CA ILE A 57 3.50 16.71 -8.01
C ILE A 57 3.03 18.14 -8.24
N PRO A 58 3.80 18.97 -8.97
CA PRO A 58 3.38 20.32 -9.31
C PRO A 58 2.00 20.32 -9.97
N GLY A 59 1.07 21.12 -9.43
CA GLY A 59 -0.32 21.15 -9.87
C GLY A 59 -1.34 20.69 -8.82
N GLY A 60 -0.93 20.47 -7.57
CA GLY A 60 -1.83 20.18 -6.44
C GLY A 60 -2.21 18.71 -6.29
N THR A 61 -1.42 17.78 -6.80
CA THR A 61 -1.68 16.34 -6.64
C THR A 61 -0.42 15.57 -6.22
N SER A 62 -0.54 14.28 -5.95
CA SER A 62 0.58 13.45 -5.49
C SER A 62 0.60 12.06 -6.11
N ALA A 63 1.80 11.51 -6.28
CA ALA A 63 1.95 10.08 -6.50
C ALA A 63 1.98 9.37 -5.14
N HIS A 64 0.96 8.56 -4.88
CA HIS A 64 0.96 7.65 -3.74
C HIS A 64 1.55 6.30 -4.18
N PHE A 65 2.73 5.96 -3.67
CA PHE A 65 3.33 4.64 -3.92
C PHE A 65 2.58 3.58 -3.10
N VAL A 66 2.05 2.52 -3.72
CA VAL A 66 1.37 1.44 -2.98
C VAL A 66 2.28 0.24 -2.73
N GLY A 67 3.03 -0.22 -3.74
CA GLY A 67 4.02 -1.29 -3.58
C GLY A 67 3.44 -2.71 -3.55
N GLY A 68 2.18 -2.89 -3.95
CA GLY A 68 1.52 -4.21 -3.99
C GLY A 68 2.23 -5.19 -4.93
N ALA A 69 2.52 -4.76 -6.17
CA ALA A 69 3.29 -5.56 -7.11
C ALA A 69 4.67 -5.96 -6.56
N LEU A 70 5.38 -5.03 -5.91
CA LEU A 70 6.68 -5.30 -5.29
C LEU A 70 6.56 -6.36 -4.17
N ALA A 71 5.55 -6.25 -3.31
CA ALA A 71 5.26 -7.27 -2.29
C ALA A 71 5.02 -8.64 -2.92
N GLY A 72 4.20 -8.69 -3.98
CA GLY A 72 3.90 -9.90 -4.73
C GLY A 72 5.14 -10.54 -5.35
N ILE A 73 6.01 -9.75 -5.98
CA ILE A 73 7.24 -10.24 -6.61
C ILE A 73 8.20 -10.82 -5.57
N LEU A 74 8.41 -10.15 -4.44
CA LEU A 74 9.39 -10.55 -3.44
C LEU A 74 8.90 -11.71 -2.55
N LEU A 75 7.62 -11.70 -2.16
CA LEU A 75 7.09 -12.66 -1.20
C LEU A 75 6.29 -13.79 -1.87
N GLY A 76 5.81 -13.58 -3.11
CA GLY A 76 4.75 -14.36 -3.74
C GLY A 76 3.37 -13.76 -3.41
N PRO A 77 2.31 -14.15 -4.15
CA PRO A 77 1.02 -13.46 -4.10
C PRO A 77 0.34 -13.58 -2.73
N TYR A 78 0.35 -14.78 -2.13
CA TYR A 78 -0.29 -15.02 -0.84
C TYR A 78 0.41 -14.33 0.33
N ALA A 79 1.74 -14.42 0.40
CA ALA A 79 2.51 -13.78 1.47
C ALA A 79 2.59 -12.26 1.27
N GLY A 80 2.68 -11.79 0.02
CA GLY A 80 2.60 -10.37 -0.33
C GLY A 80 1.26 -9.76 0.06
N ALA A 81 0.15 -10.46 -0.17
CA ALA A 81 -1.18 -10.00 0.20
C ALA A 81 -1.34 -9.87 1.71
N LEU A 82 -0.85 -10.86 2.48
CA LEU A 82 -0.87 -10.76 3.94
C LEU A 82 0.03 -9.64 4.46
N ALA A 83 1.20 -9.42 3.84
CA ALA A 83 2.10 -8.33 4.22
C ALA A 83 1.41 -6.97 3.99
N MET A 84 0.81 -6.78 2.82
CA MET A 84 0.10 -5.54 2.50
C MET A 84 -1.14 -5.36 3.37
N ALA A 85 -1.91 -6.41 3.64
CA ALA A 85 -3.06 -6.34 4.54
C ALA A 85 -2.67 -5.91 5.97
N VAL A 86 -1.52 -6.39 6.49
CA VAL A 86 -0.98 -5.92 7.78
C VAL A 86 -0.64 -4.43 7.72
N VAL A 87 0.01 -3.99 6.65
CA VAL A 87 0.37 -2.57 6.46
C VAL A 87 -0.90 -1.70 6.47
N LEU A 88 -1.89 -2.03 5.64
CA LEU A 88 -3.16 -1.28 5.54
C LEU A 88 -3.95 -1.29 6.85
N THR A 89 -3.94 -2.40 7.58
CA THR A 89 -4.60 -2.49 8.89
C THR A 89 -3.94 -1.56 9.90
N ILE A 90 -2.61 -1.47 9.90
CA ILE A 90 -1.89 -0.53 10.77
C ILE A 90 -2.08 0.91 10.34
N GLN A 91 -2.09 1.21 9.04
CA GLN A 91 -2.42 2.54 8.50
C GLN A 91 -3.79 3.01 8.99
N CYS A 92 -4.81 2.17 8.83
CA CYS A 92 -6.17 2.47 9.29
C CYS A 92 -6.26 2.61 10.82
N LEU A 93 -5.74 1.64 11.58
CA LEU A 93 -5.94 1.59 13.04
C LEU A 93 -4.97 2.45 13.86
N VAL A 94 -3.84 2.86 13.32
CA VAL A 94 -2.87 3.70 14.05
C VAL A 94 -2.87 5.11 13.50
N PHE A 95 -2.99 5.26 12.19
CA PHE A 95 -2.77 6.53 11.51
C PHE A 95 -4.05 7.14 10.91
N ALA A 96 -5.20 6.49 11.08
CA ALA A 96 -6.46 6.90 10.44
C ALA A 96 -6.35 7.07 8.91
N ASP A 97 -5.34 6.45 8.29
CA ASP A 97 -5.11 6.49 6.85
C ASP A 97 -5.97 5.39 6.20
N GLY A 98 -7.14 5.80 5.72
CA GLY A 98 -8.23 4.95 5.26
C GLY A 98 -9.24 4.61 6.35
N GLY A 99 -10.52 4.51 5.94
CA GLY A 99 -11.64 4.27 6.84
C GLY A 99 -11.69 2.86 7.41
N VAL A 100 -12.15 2.74 8.65
CA VAL A 100 -12.40 1.43 9.30
C VAL A 100 -13.52 0.69 8.58
N THR A 101 -14.61 1.37 8.22
CA THR A 101 -15.72 0.79 7.45
C THR A 101 -15.26 0.36 6.06
N ALA A 102 -14.34 1.10 5.44
CA ALA A 102 -13.82 0.82 4.11
C ALA A 102 -12.57 -0.08 4.09
N LEU A 103 -12.04 -0.52 5.25
CA LEU A 103 -10.79 -1.29 5.33
C LEU A 103 -10.87 -2.58 4.50
N GLY A 104 -12.02 -3.26 4.46
CA GLY A 104 -12.22 -4.42 3.61
C GLY A 104 -12.00 -4.14 2.12
N ALA A 105 -12.45 -2.98 1.63
CA ALA A 105 -12.29 -2.51 0.25
C ALA A 105 -10.84 -2.07 -0.01
N ASN A 106 -10.22 -1.33 0.93
CA ASN A 106 -8.81 -0.96 0.84
C ASN A 106 -7.88 -2.18 0.75
N ILE A 107 -8.14 -3.22 1.56
CA ILE A 107 -7.43 -4.51 1.48
C ILE A 107 -7.69 -5.18 0.12
N TRP A 108 -8.92 -5.17 -0.38
CA TRP A 108 -9.24 -5.75 -1.68
C TRP A 108 -8.42 -5.10 -2.80
N ASN A 109 -8.42 -3.78 -2.87
CA ASN A 109 -7.72 -3.03 -3.91
C ASN A 109 -6.20 -3.21 -3.83
N MET A 110 -5.61 -2.93 -2.67
CA MET A 110 -4.17 -2.79 -2.56
C MET A 110 -3.47 -4.08 -2.16
N ALA A 111 -4.08 -4.91 -1.30
CA ALA A 111 -3.47 -6.16 -0.86
C ALA A 111 -3.83 -7.35 -1.75
N ILE A 112 -4.98 -7.32 -2.44
CA ILE A 112 -5.40 -8.43 -3.30
C ILE A 112 -5.19 -8.08 -4.77
N VAL A 113 -5.90 -7.08 -5.31
CA VAL A 113 -5.84 -6.74 -6.75
C VAL A 113 -4.43 -6.33 -7.14
N ASN A 114 -3.83 -5.32 -6.50
CA ASN A 114 -2.48 -4.87 -6.86
C ASN A 114 -1.44 -6.00 -6.74
N VAL A 115 -1.43 -6.72 -5.61
CA VAL A 115 -0.46 -7.79 -5.35
C VAL A 115 -0.59 -8.96 -6.34
N PHE A 116 -1.80 -9.50 -6.51
CA PHE A 116 -2.01 -10.67 -7.37
C PHE A 116 -1.82 -10.31 -8.85
N ALA A 117 -2.40 -9.19 -9.31
CA ALA A 117 -2.22 -8.74 -10.68
C ALA A 117 -0.74 -8.47 -10.97
N GLY A 118 -0.07 -7.69 -10.12
CA GLY A 118 1.35 -7.40 -10.26
C GLY A 118 2.21 -8.67 -10.28
N TYR A 119 1.96 -9.63 -9.38
CA TYR A 119 2.67 -10.90 -9.36
C TYR A 119 2.50 -11.69 -10.66
N TYR A 120 1.27 -11.90 -11.13
CA TYR A 120 1.03 -12.71 -12.32
C TYR A 120 1.50 -12.03 -13.61
N VAL A 121 1.37 -10.71 -13.70
CA VAL A 121 1.93 -9.91 -14.80
C VAL A 121 3.45 -10.05 -14.83
N TYR A 122 4.12 -9.92 -13.68
CA TYR A 122 5.55 -10.11 -13.57
C TYR A 122 5.96 -11.52 -14.04
N ARG A 123 5.31 -12.57 -13.50
CA ARG A 123 5.59 -13.98 -13.85
C ARG A 123 5.38 -14.29 -15.33
N PHE A 124 4.44 -13.62 -15.99
CA PHE A 124 4.16 -13.81 -17.41
C PHE A 124 5.22 -13.17 -18.31
N ILE A 125 5.74 -11.99 -17.92
CA ILE A 125 6.63 -11.16 -18.74
C ILE A 125 8.11 -11.44 -18.44
N GLU A 126 8.47 -11.89 -17.23
CA GLU A 126 9.87 -12.01 -16.79
C GLU A 126 10.71 -12.95 -17.66
N ARG A 127 10.07 -13.90 -18.35
CA ARG A 127 10.70 -14.80 -19.33
C ARG A 127 11.28 -14.08 -20.55
N PHE A 128 10.80 -12.86 -20.84
CA PHE A 128 11.27 -12.02 -21.93
C PHE A 128 12.22 -10.93 -21.41
N SER A 129 11.84 -10.23 -20.33
CA SER A 129 12.67 -9.22 -19.69
C SER A 129 12.23 -9.00 -18.25
N LYS A 130 13.13 -9.25 -17.28
CA LYS A 130 12.84 -9.05 -15.85
C LYS A 130 12.59 -7.58 -15.51
N SER A 131 13.33 -6.66 -16.14
CA SER A 131 13.16 -5.22 -15.91
C SER A 131 11.81 -4.73 -16.45
N ALA A 132 11.44 -5.12 -17.67
CA ALA A 132 10.14 -4.77 -18.24
C ALA A 132 9.00 -5.43 -17.45
N ALA A 133 9.17 -6.68 -17.01
CA ALA A 133 8.20 -7.37 -16.18
C ALA A 133 7.93 -6.64 -14.86
N ALA A 134 8.98 -6.21 -14.17
CA ALA A 134 8.84 -5.47 -12.91
C ALA A 134 8.20 -4.09 -13.13
N PHE A 135 8.58 -3.38 -14.19
CA PHE A 135 7.96 -2.11 -14.55
C PHE A 135 6.45 -2.25 -14.84
N ILE A 136 6.10 -3.15 -15.76
CA ILE A 136 4.70 -3.36 -16.18
C ILE A 136 3.88 -3.90 -15.02
N ALA A 137 4.44 -4.77 -14.17
CA ALA A 137 3.76 -5.28 -12.98
C ALA A 137 3.41 -4.16 -11.99
N GLY A 138 4.37 -3.27 -11.68
CA GLY A 138 4.13 -2.12 -10.81
C GLY A 138 3.05 -1.20 -11.38
N TRP A 139 3.23 -0.78 -12.64
CA TRP A 139 2.31 0.14 -13.32
C TRP A 139 0.89 -0.42 -13.46
N LEU A 140 0.75 -1.64 -13.96
CA LEU A 140 -0.55 -2.24 -14.19
C LEU A 140 -1.23 -2.65 -12.88
N GLY A 141 -0.46 -3.10 -11.88
CA GLY A 141 -0.98 -3.46 -10.55
C GLY A 141 -1.69 -2.31 -9.86
N ILE A 142 -1.04 -1.14 -9.77
CA ILE A 142 -1.64 0.05 -9.15
C ILE A 142 -2.82 0.60 -9.97
N THR A 143 -2.70 0.60 -11.31
CA THR A 143 -3.79 1.06 -12.19
C THR A 143 -5.05 0.20 -12.01
N LEU A 144 -4.89 -1.12 -11.96
CA LEU A 144 -6.03 -2.03 -11.76
C LEU A 144 -6.63 -1.87 -10.36
N ALA A 145 -5.82 -1.73 -9.32
CA ALA A 145 -6.32 -1.47 -7.97
C ALA A 145 -7.16 -0.20 -7.91
N ALA A 146 -6.69 0.89 -8.54
CA ALA A 146 -7.40 2.14 -8.60
C ALA A 146 -8.71 2.05 -9.40
N ILE A 147 -8.73 1.28 -10.49
CA ILE A 147 -9.97 1.00 -11.23
C ILE A 147 -10.99 0.28 -10.34
N PHE A 148 -10.56 -0.70 -9.54
CA PHE A 148 -11.45 -1.37 -8.58
C PHE A 148 -11.97 -0.40 -7.51
N ALA A 149 -11.11 0.44 -6.94
CA ALA A 149 -11.55 1.49 -6.01
C ALA A 149 -12.58 2.44 -6.67
N GLY A 150 -12.34 2.86 -7.92
CA GLY A 150 -13.29 3.66 -8.68
C GLY A 150 -14.63 2.95 -8.91
N ILE A 151 -14.62 1.63 -9.15
CA ILE A 151 -15.84 0.83 -9.26
C ILE A 151 -16.60 0.83 -7.93
N GLU A 152 -15.92 0.50 -6.83
CA GLU A 152 -16.49 0.40 -5.48
C GLU A 152 -17.19 1.69 -5.05
N ILE A 153 -16.50 2.81 -5.27
CA ILE A 153 -17.00 4.14 -4.97
C ILE A 153 -18.13 4.52 -5.94
N GLY A 154 -18.00 4.19 -7.23
CA GLY A 154 -18.97 4.55 -8.26
C GLY A 154 -20.28 3.77 -8.25
N ILE A 155 -20.30 2.58 -7.63
CA ILE A 155 -21.55 1.85 -7.34
C ILE A 155 -22.16 2.29 -6.01
N SER A 156 -21.43 3.04 -5.19
CA SER A 156 -21.91 3.47 -3.89
C SER A 156 -22.73 4.76 -3.98
N SER A 157 -23.92 4.73 -3.38
CA SER A 157 -24.75 5.91 -3.24
C SER A 157 -24.17 6.94 -2.27
N ALA A 158 -23.31 6.51 -1.34
CA ALA A 158 -22.66 7.35 -0.35
C ALA A 158 -21.71 8.39 -0.96
N PHE A 159 -21.02 8.05 -2.06
CA PHE A 159 -20.09 8.98 -2.73
C PHE A 159 -20.77 9.88 -3.77
N GLY A 160 -21.94 9.51 -4.29
CA GLY A 160 -22.74 10.39 -5.15
C GLY A 160 -22.27 10.58 -6.60
N TYR A 161 -21.10 10.07 -7.01
CA TYR A 161 -20.69 10.01 -8.42
C TYR A 161 -20.91 8.63 -9.05
N GLU A 162 -21.31 8.62 -10.33
CA GLU A 162 -21.47 7.39 -11.10
C GLU A 162 -20.14 6.79 -11.57
N LEU A 163 -20.16 5.49 -11.90
CA LEU A 163 -19.04 4.74 -12.49
C LEU A 163 -18.36 5.45 -13.68
N ALA A 164 -19.14 6.16 -14.51
CA ALA A 164 -18.63 6.88 -15.67
C ALA A 164 -17.65 8.02 -15.30
N ILE A 165 -17.65 8.45 -14.04
CA ILE A 165 -16.77 9.49 -13.50
C ILE A 165 -15.72 8.86 -12.60
N THR A 166 -16.13 8.05 -11.63
CA THR A 166 -15.21 7.52 -10.60
C THR A 166 -14.15 6.59 -11.20
N VAL A 167 -14.51 5.73 -12.15
CA VAL A 167 -13.57 4.79 -12.77
C VAL A 167 -12.51 5.51 -13.62
N PRO A 168 -12.86 6.44 -14.53
CA PRO A 168 -11.86 7.22 -15.24
C PRO A 168 -10.99 8.09 -14.33
N VAL A 169 -11.57 8.76 -13.33
CA VAL A 169 -10.80 9.60 -12.39
C VAL A 169 -9.76 8.76 -11.67
N MET A 170 -10.17 7.66 -11.04
CA MET A 170 -9.24 6.79 -10.33
C MET A 170 -8.24 6.12 -11.28
N GLY A 171 -8.71 5.55 -12.38
CA GLY A 171 -7.88 4.80 -13.32
C GLY A 171 -6.88 5.64 -14.10
N ILE A 172 -7.25 6.85 -14.57
CA ILE A 172 -6.37 7.71 -15.37
C ILE A 172 -5.26 8.28 -14.48
N TRP A 173 -5.60 8.83 -13.32
CA TRP A 173 -4.59 9.41 -12.43
C TRP A 173 -3.60 8.34 -11.95
N HIS A 174 -4.09 7.19 -11.49
CA HIS A 174 -3.19 6.10 -11.07
C HIS A 174 -2.48 5.42 -12.26
N GLY A 175 -3.03 5.51 -13.47
CA GLY A 175 -2.35 5.10 -14.70
C GLY A 175 -1.17 6.00 -15.05
N ILE A 176 -1.32 7.33 -14.93
CA ILE A 176 -0.23 8.28 -15.18
C ILE A 176 0.82 8.19 -14.06
N LEU A 177 0.36 8.24 -12.82
CA LEU A 177 1.23 8.25 -11.63
C LEU A 177 1.86 6.89 -11.37
N GLY A 178 1.18 5.80 -11.73
CA GLY A 178 1.69 4.45 -11.62
C GLY A 178 2.92 4.19 -12.49
N ILE A 179 3.24 5.05 -13.47
CA ILE A 179 4.51 4.97 -14.20
C ILE A 179 5.68 5.07 -13.21
N VAL A 180 5.56 5.97 -12.21
CA VAL A 180 6.54 6.13 -11.15
C VAL A 180 6.64 4.86 -10.31
N GLU A 181 5.51 4.25 -9.93
CA GLU A 181 5.50 2.98 -9.20
C GLU A 181 6.13 1.83 -10.01
N GLY A 182 5.90 1.80 -11.33
CA GLY A 182 6.58 0.89 -12.25
C GLY A 182 8.09 1.09 -12.26
N VAL A 183 8.57 2.33 -12.37
CA VAL A 183 10.01 2.65 -12.33
C VAL A 183 10.63 2.24 -11.00
N ILE A 184 10.00 2.58 -9.88
CA ILE A 184 10.46 2.20 -8.54
C ILE A 184 10.52 0.68 -8.41
N THR A 185 9.46 -0.03 -8.82
CA THR A 185 9.40 -1.49 -8.76
C THR A 185 10.50 -2.13 -9.60
N ALA A 186 10.73 -1.65 -10.83
CA ALA A 186 11.80 -2.13 -11.70
C ALA A 186 13.19 -1.86 -11.12
N GLY A 187 13.41 -0.67 -10.56
CA GLY A 187 14.67 -0.29 -9.91
C GLY A 187 14.98 -1.16 -8.69
N VAL A 188 14.01 -1.35 -7.79
CA VAL A 188 14.17 -2.19 -6.59
C VAL A 188 14.40 -3.65 -6.97
N VAL A 189 13.57 -4.22 -7.85
CA VAL A 189 13.72 -5.62 -8.29
C VAL A 189 15.05 -5.81 -9.02
N GLY A 190 15.45 -4.88 -9.88
CA GLY A 190 16.74 -4.91 -10.57
C GLY A 190 17.92 -4.83 -9.62
N TYR A 191 17.88 -3.94 -8.63
CA TYR A 191 18.91 -3.82 -7.59
C TYR A 191 19.02 -5.11 -6.77
N ILE A 192 17.90 -5.67 -6.31
CA ILE A 192 17.92 -6.93 -5.54
C ILE A 192 18.48 -8.05 -6.42
N ALA A 193 18.09 -8.14 -7.70
CA ALA A 193 18.62 -9.14 -8.62
C ALA A 193 20.15 -9.06 -8.81
N ALA A 194 20.71 -7.84 -8.81
CA ALA A 194 22.15 -7.63 -8.97
C ALA A 194 22.94 -7.78 -7.66
N ALA A 195 22.45 -7.20 -6.56
CA ALA A 195 23.18 -7.08 -5.31
C ALA A 195 22.87 -8.19 -4.29
N ARG A 196 21.66 -8.76 -4.34
CA ARG A 196 21.13 -9.74 -3.37
C ARG A 196 20.25 -10.80 -4.05
N PRO A 197 20.76 -11.57 -5.03
CA PRO A 197 19.98 -12.59 -5.73
C PRO A 197 19.43 -13.66 -4.77
N ASP A 198 20.11 -13.89 -3.64
CA ASP A 198 19.70 -14.75 -2.53
C ASP A 198 18.34 -14.37 -1.93
N VAL A 199 17.95 -13.09 -1.99
CA VAL A 199 16.65 -12.60 -1.52
C VAL A 199 15.54 -12.97 -2.50
N LEU A 200 15.77 -12.85 -3.80
CA LEU A 200 14.81 -13.29 -4.83
C LEU A 200 14.65 -14.82 -4.84
N GLU A 201 15.72 -15.55 -4.54
CA GLU A 201 15.68 -17.01 -4.39
C GLU A 201 15.12 -17.47 -3.03
N LYS A 202 14.72 -16.54 -2.15
CA LYS A 202 14.19 -16.79 -0.80
C LYS A 202 15.14 -17.59 0.11
N LYS A 203 16.45 -17.52 -0.13
CA LYS A 203 17.49 -18.30 0.57
C LYS A 203 18.07 -17.63 1.81
N ALA A 204 17.90 -16.32 1.98
CA ALA A 204 18.50 -15.59 3.10
C ALA A 204 17.56 -14.56 3.73
N ALA A 205 17.79 -14.29 5.01
CA ALA A 205 17.18 -13.15 5.69
C ALA A 205 17.78 -11.83 5.17
N PRO A 206 17.01 -10.74 5.13
CA PRO A 206 17.55 -9.43 4.79
C PRO A 206 18.63 -9.00 5.81
N GLY A 207 19.68 -8.36 5.31
CA GLY A 207 20.80 -7.90 6.13
C GLY A 207 20.59 -6.51 6.72
N LYS A 208 21.56 -6.02 7.50
CA LYS A 208 21.58 -4.66 8.08
C LYS A 208 21.29 -3.54 7.07
N LEU A 209 21.64 -3.76 5.81
CA LEU A 209 21.37 -2.84 4.70
C LEU A 209 19.88 -2.52 4.53
N SER A 210 18.99 -3.52 4.64
CA SER A 210 17.54 -3.30 4.50
C SER A 210 16.98 -2.41 5.61
N LEU A 211 17.44 -2.61 6.84
CA LEU A 211 17.11 -1.75 7.97
C LEU A 211 17.67 -0.33 7.78
N GLY A 212 18.87 -0.21 7.20
CA GLY A 212 19.45 1.08 6.83
C GLY A 212 18.61 1.84 5.81
N VAL A 213 18.13 1.17 4.76
CA VAL A 213 17.24 1.79 3.75
C VAL A 213 15.93 2.26 4.39
N ILE A 214 15.31 1.43 5.24
CA ILE A 214 14.11 1.81 5.99
C ILE A 214 14.37 3.04 6.88
N ALA A 215 15.48 3.04 7.62
CA ALA A 215 15.84 4.17 8.47
C ALA A 215 16.07 5.46 7.66
N VAL A 216 16.67 5.35 6.46
CA VAL A 216 16.81 6.49 5.55
C VAL A 216 15.45 6.98 5.06
N MET A 217 14.54 6.09 4.65
CA MET A 217 13.19 6.49 4.23
C MET A 217 12.45 7.25 5.34
N ILE A 218 12.51 6.76 6.58
CA ILE A 218 11.93 7.45 7.74
C ILE A 218 12.63 8.80 7.97
N ALA A 219 13.96 8.85 7.90
CA ALA A 219 14.71 10.08 8.14
C ALA A 219 14.43 11.18 7.10
N VAL A 220 14.09 10.80 5.86
CA VAL A 220 13.75 11.76 4.80
C VAL A 220 12.25 12.09 4.74
N SER A 221 11.37 11.35 5.43
CA SER A 221 9.92 11.61 5.40
C SER A 221 9.52 13.06 5.75
N PRO A 222 10.20 13.77 6.67
CA PRO A 222 9.86 15.17 6.96
C PRO A 222 10.10 16.11 5.76
N ILE A 223 11.07 15.77 4.89
CA ILE A 223 11.34 16.52 3.67
C ILE A 223 10.18 16.36 2.68
N PHE A 224 9.63 15.15 2.58
CA PHE A 224 8.46 14.89 1.73
C PHE A 224 7.20 15.58 2.27
N ALA A 225 7.01 15.59 3.60
CA ALA A 225 5.91 16.34 4.23
C ALA A 225 6.01 17.84 3.92
N TYR A 226 7.18 18.43 4.08
CA TYR A 226 7.43 19.83 3.72
C TYR A 226 7.19 20.11 2.23
N ALA A 227 7.66 19.22 1.35
CA ALA A 227 7.49 19.39 -0.08
C ALA A 227 6.03 19.22 -0.52
N ALA A 228 5.24 18.38 0.17
CA ALA A 228 3.79 18.23 -0.03
C ALA A 228 3.02 19.50 0.35
N GLU A 229 3.37 20.13 1.47
CA GLU A 229 2.80 21.40 1.90
C GLU A 229 3.04 22.52 0.88
N LEU A 230 4.27 22.61 0.34
CA LEU A 230 4.64 23.64 -0.64
C LEU A 230 3.83 23.60 -1.94
N VAL A 231 3.32 22.44 -2.33
CA VAL A 231 2.57 22.28 -3.59
C VAL A 231 1.06 22.21 -3.41
N GLY A 232 0.56 22.31 -2.17
CA GLY A 232 -0.86 22.13 -1.86
C GLY A 232 -1.32 20.70 -2.19
N TYR A 233 -0.66 19.70 -1.60
CA TYR A 233 -0.99 18.28 -1.75
C TYR A 233 -2.48 17.99 -1.51
N SER A 234 -3.09 17.24 -2.43
CA SER A 234 -4.35 16.52 -2.20
C SER A 234 -4.43 15.28 -3.08
N GLU A 235 -5.09 14.22 -2.60
CA GLU A 235 -5.28 13.01 -3.41
C GLU A 235 -6.33 13.22 -4.51
N PRO A 236 -6.26 12.49 -5.66
CA PRO A 236 -7.30 12.56 -6.68
C PRO A 236 -8.72 12.25 -6.16
N LEU A 237 -8.83 11.35 -5.18
CA LEU A 237 -10.11 11.02 -4.54
C LEU A 237 -10.62 12.15 -3.65
N GLU A 238 -9.74 12.75 -2.87
CA GLU A 238 -10.03 13.90 -2.01
C GLU A 238 -10.50 15.11 -2.83
N ASN A 239 -9.81 15.43 -3.92
CA ASN A 239 -10.23 16.47 -4.86
C ASN A 239 -11.64 16.20 -5.41
N ALA A 240 -11.96 14.94 -5.74
CA ALA A 240 -13.28 14.56 -6.22
C ALA A 240 -14.36 14.70 -5.13
N ALA A 241 -14.03 14.39 -3.88
CA ALA A 241 -14.94 14.51 -2.75
C ALA A 241 -15.19 15.98 -2.35
N GLU A 242 -14.16 16.83 -2.38
CA GLU A 242 -14.27 18.26 -2.10
C GLU A 242 -15.23 18.95 -3.09
N MET A 243 -15.18 18.57 -4.38
CA MET A 243 -16.12 19.06 -5.39
C MET A 243 -17.60 18.75 -5.07
N LEU A 244 -17.86 17.74 -4.25
CA LEU A 244 -19.20 17.36 -3.79
C LEU A 244 -19.55 17.92 -2.40
N GLY A 245 -18.61 18.57 -1.72
CA GLY A 245 -18.76 18.95 -0.32
C GLY A 245 -18.95 17.73 0.60
N LEU A 246 -18.37 16.58 0.23
CA LEU A 246 -18.37 15.41 1.09
C LEU A 246 -17.33 15.59 2.19
N GLU A 247 -17.78 15.47 3.43
CA GLU A 247 -16.89 15.41 4.58
C GLU A 247 -16.56 13.94 4.90
N GLU A 248 -15.29 13.69 5.20
CA GLU A 248 -14.90 12.42 5.81
C GLU A 248 -15.55 12.33 7.20
N ASN A 249 -16.19 11.19 7.47
CA ASN A 249 -16.85 10.95 8.74
C ASN A 249 -16.17 9.76 9.43
N PRO A 250 -14.93 9.92 9.94
CA PRO A 250 -14.20 8.85 10.59
C PRO A 250 -14.97 8.33 11.80
N ILE A 251 -15.16 7.00 11.86
CA ILE A 251 -15.73 6.37 13.06
C ILE A 251 -14.66 6.11 14.14
N TYR A 252 -13.40 6.38 13.80
CA TYR A 252 -12.22 6.17 14.63
C TYR A 252 -11.09 7.10 14.18
N GLU A 253 -10.47 7.83 15.12
CA GLU A 253 -9.47 8.88 14.84
C GLU A 253 -8.01 8.37 14.82
N GLY A 254 -7.76 7.08 15.04
CA GLY A 254 -6.39 6.57 15.13
C GLY A 254 -5.69 6.94 16.46
N LEU A 255 -4.41 6.57 16.55
CA LEU A 255 -3.51 6.95 17.66
C LEU A 255 -2.61 8.13 17.27
N LEU A 256 -2.24 8.19 15.99
CA LEU A 256 -1.35 9.16 15.36
C LEU A 256 -1.95 9.57 13.99
N PRO A 257 -3.15 10.19 13.97
CA PRO A 257 -3.87 10.50 12.73
C PRO A 257 -2.99 11.28 11.74
N ASP A 258 -3.12 10.95 10.47
CA ASP A 258 -2.39 11.57 9.35
C ASP A 258 -0.87 11.60 9.54
N TYR A 259 -0.36 10.61 10.27
CA TYR A 259 1.06 10.52 10.62
C TYR A 259 1.55 11.74 11.42
N THR A 260 0.67 12.35 12.20
CA THR A 260 0.98 13.47 13.10
C THR A 260 1.05 13.02 14.56
N VAL A 261 1.69 13.82 15.40
CA VAL A 261 1.79 13.58 16.85
C VAL A 261 1.25 14.83 17.56
N PRO A 262 0.20 14.71 18.40
CA PRO A 262 -0.33 15.85 19.14
C PRO A 262 0.74 16.59 19.94
N GLY A 263 0.83 17.90 19.73
CA GLY A 263 1.78 18.77 20.43
C GLY A 263 3.18 18.86 19.79
N LEU A 264 3.43 18.19 18.66
CA LEU A 264 4.66 18.35 17.87
C LEU A 264 4.40 19.07 16.55
N ASP A 265 5.43 19.65 15.96
CA ASP A 265 5.34 20.20 14.60
C ASP A 265 5.13 19.07 13.56
N PRO A 266 4.52 19.35 12.40
CA PRO A 266 4.20 18.32 11.42
C PRO A 266 5.40 17.47 11.00
N TYR A 267 6.59 18.08 10.86
CA TYR A 267 7.80 17.42 10.37
C TYR A 267 8.35 16.44 11.40
N THR A 268 8.47 16.87 12.66
CA THR A 268 8.89 16.00 13.77
C THR A 268 7.84 14.91 14.04
N GLY A 269 6.55 15.28 13.94
CA GLY A 269 5.42 14.34 14.05
C GLY A 269 5.53 13.21 13.03
N THR A 270 5.70 13.53 11.75
CA THR A 270 5.85 12.54 10.66
C THR A 270 7.06 11.63 10.87
N LEU A 271 8.19 12.17 11.36
CA LEU A 271 9.37 11.36 11.67
C LEU A 271 9.08 10.31 12.74
N ILE A 272 8.45 10.73 13.84
CA ILE A 272 8.13 9.85 14.97
C ILE A 272 7.06 8.84 14.57
N ALA A 273 5.99 9.29 13.90
CA ALA A 273 4.94 8.45 13.37
C ALA A 273 5.52 7.35 12.45
N GLY A 274 6.44 7.72 11.57
CA GLY A 274 7.10 6.77 10.69
C GLY A 274 7.98 5.76 11.41
N ALA A 275 8.73 6.20 12.42
CA ALA A 275 9.50 5.30 13.27
C ALA A 275 8.59 4.31 14.03
N VAL A 276 7.51 4.80 14.63
CA VAL A 276 6.56 4.00 15.40
C VAL A 276 5.83 3.00 14.50
N GLY A 277 5.25 3.44 13.38
CA GLY A 277 4.52 2.58 12.46
C GLY A 277 5.39 1.50 11.86
N THR A 278 6.60 1.86 11.41
CA THR A 278 7.57 0.90 10.89
C THR A 278 7.94 -0.14 11.96
N ALA A 279 8.16 0.29 13.21
CA ALA A 279 8.48 -0.63 14.30
C ALA A 279 7.33 -1.61 14.58
N ILE A 280 6.08 -1.12 14.59
CA ILE A 280 4.88 -1.95 14.77
C ILE A 280 4.76 -2.98 13.64
N VAL A 281 4.84 -2.53 12.38
CA VAL A 281 4.73 -3.40 11.20
C VAL A 281 5.84 -4.47 11.19
N LEU A 282 7.08 -4.06 11.49
CA LEU A 282 8.21 -4.98 11.56
C LEU A 282 8.03 -6.01 12.69
N ALA A 283 7.62 -5.57 13.88
CA ALA A 283 7.38 -6.45 15.02
C ALA A 283 6.28 -7.48 14.73
N LEU A 284 5.14 -7.04 14.19
CA LEU A 284 4.05 -7.92 13.78
C LEU A 284 4.50 -8.91 12.70
N GLY A 285 5.23 -8.44 11.69
CA GLY A 285 5.77 -9.31 10.66
C GLY A 285 6.73 -10.38 11.20
N ILE A 286 7.56 -10.05 12.20
CA ILE A 286 8.43 -11.01 12.89
C ILE A 286 7.60 -12.01 13.70
N ILE A 287 6.58 -11.56 14.42
CA ILE A 287 5.70 -12.42 15.24
C ILE A 287 4.97 -13.42 14.34
N LEU A 288 4.35 -12.94 13.26
CA LEU A 288 3.64 -13.80 12.29
C LEU A 288 4.58 -14.80 11.63
N ALA A 289 5.78 -14.37 11.24
CA ALA A 289 6.80 -15.26 10.67
C ALA A 289 7.31 -16.31 11.66
N ARG A 290 7.29 -16.04 12.97
CA ARG A 290 7.62 -17.03 14.01
C ARG A 290 6.49 -18.02 14.23
N TYR A 291 5.25 -17.54 14.34
CA TYR A 291 4.08 -18.39 14.55
C TYR A 291 3.86 -19.38 13.39
N ALA A 292 4.07 -18.93 12.16
CA ALA A 292 4.00 -19.79 10.97
C ALA A 292 5.08 -20.89 10.90
N ARG A 293 6.14 -20.84 11.73
CA ARG A 293 7.13 -21.92 11.83
C ARG A 293 6.73 -23.00 12.84
N THR A 294 5.89 -22.66 13.79
CA THR A 294 5.49 -23.53 14.90
C THR A 294 4.16 -24.25 14.65
N ALA A 295 3.35 -23.75 13.70
CA ALA A 295 2.08 -24.32 13.27
C ALA A 295 2.26 -25.20 12.01
#